data_AF-A0A7C1GB27-F1
#
_entry.id   AF-A0A7C1GB27-F1
#
_cell.length_a   1.000
_cell.length_b   1.000
_cell.length_c   1.000
_cell.angle_alpha   90.00
_cell.angle_beta   90.00
_cell.angle_gamma   90.00
#
_symmetry.space_group_name_H-M   'P 1'
#
loop_
_entity.id
_entity.type
_entity.pdbx_description
1 polymer ?
#
loop_
_entity_poly.entity_id
_entity_poly.type
_entity_poly.pdbx_seq_one_letter_code
_entity_poly.pdbx_strand_id
1 'polypeptide(L)'
;MLNSIIFSMISALAEEYFFRGVILPIAGNPIQAYLFALTHLNTTNPVYLVNTSLLVPHYFLIGLILGKTAENHGLFYSIIFHVGYNIVSQLFYLNFTLQAILYLFIAEAVLCVFMFVKR
;
A
#
# COMPACT_ATOMS: atom_id res chain seq x y z
N MET A 1 14.43 -15.38 -4.64
CA MET A 1 14.10 -14.05 -5.20
C MET A 1 12.99 -14.14 -6.24
N LEU A 2 13.14 -14.88 -7.35
CA LEU A 2 12.11 -15.01 -8.39
C LEU A 2 10.73 -15.42 -7.85
N ASN A 3 10.65 -16.48 -7.04
CA ASN A 3 9.38 -16.92 -6.45
C ASN A 3 8.74 -15.82 -5.58
N SER A 4 9.54 -15.09 -4.79
CA SER A 4 9.04 -13.98 -3.95
C SER A 4 8.42 -12.88 -4.80
N ILE A 5 9.08 -12.52 -5.90
CA ILE A 5 8.57 -11.52 -6.86
C ILE A 5 7.25 -11.99 -7.46
N ILE A 6 7.18 -13.24 -7.95
CA ILE A 6 5.95 -13.80 -8.53
C ILE A 6 4.80 -13.79 -7.51
N PHE A 7 5.04 -14.26 -6.28
CA PHE A 7 4.04 -14.25 -5.22
C PHE A 7 3.58 -12.83 -4.89
N SER A 8 4.51 -11.87 -4.81
CA SER A 8 4.21 -10.48 -4.52
C SER A 8 3.39 -9.80 -5.63
N MET A 9 3.60 -10.18 -6.90
CA MET A 9 2.77 -9.75 -8.04
C MET A 9 1.35 -10.32 -7.95
N ILE A 10 1.21 -11.61 -7.64
CA ILE A 10 -0.10 -12.26 -7.50
C ILE A 10 -0.87 -11.67 -6.31
N SER A 11 -0.18 -11.41 -5.19
CA SER A 11 -0.78 -10.75 -4.02
C SER A 11 -1.28 -9.36 -4.37
N ALA A 12 -0.46 -8.54 -5.03
CA ALA A 12 -0.85 -7.20 -5.48
C ALA A 12 -2.09 -7.24 -6.38
N LEU A 13 -2.17 -8.18 -7.33
CA LEU A 13 -3.36 -8.36 -8.16
C LEU A 13 -4.60 -8.65 -7.31
N ALA A 14 -4.53 -9.63 -6.42
CA ALA A 14 -5.65 -10.02 -5.57
C ALA A 14 -6.11 -8.87 -4.65
N GLU A 15 -5.15 -8.17 -4.04
CA GLU A 15 -5.41 -7.00 -3.20
C GLU A 15 -6.06 -5.86 -4.01
N GLU A 16 -5.59 -5.57 -5.21
CA GLU A 16 -6.17 -4.51 -6.05
C GLU A 16 -7.59 -4.85 -6.49
N TYR A 17 -7.85 -6.08 -6.93
CA TYR A 17 -9.21 -6.50 -7.27
C TYR A 17 -10.16 -6.38 -6.08
N PHE A 18 -9.71 -6.76 -4.88
CA PHE A 18 -10.54 -6.67 -3.69
C PHE A 18 -10.72 -5.22 -3.22
N PHE A 19 -9.64 -4.52 -2.91
CA PHE A 19 -9.71 -3.19 -2.31
C PHE A 19 -10.14 -2.10 -3.30
N ARG A 20 -9.62 -2.10 -4.55
CA ARG A 20 -9.94 -1.07 -5.55
C ARG A 20 -11.10 -1.49 -6.44
N GLY A 21 -11.22 -2.78 -6.75
CA GLY A 21 -12.33 -3.29 -7.56
C GLY A 21 -13.65 -3.42 -6.79
N VAL A 22 -13.62 -3.79 -5.50
CA VAL A 22 -14.83 -4.05 -4.71
C VAL A 22 -15.06 -3.02 -3.61
N ILE A 23 -14.08 -2.79 -2.73
CA ILE A 23 -14.31 -1.94 -1.54
C ILE A 23 -14.37 -0.46 -1.90
N LEU A 24 -13.49 0.03 -2.78
CA LEU A 24 -13.40 1.44 -3.18
C LEU A 24 -14.74 1.98 -3.73
N PRO A 25 -15.46 1.31 -4.66
CA PRO A 25 -16.77 1.77 -5.13
C PRO A 25 -17.86 1.78 -4.04
N ILE A 26 -17.74 0.94 -3.01
CA ILE A 26 -18.76 0.78 -1.96
C ILE A 26 -18.55 1.79 -0.83
N ALA A 27 -17.31 1.95 -0.38
CA ALA A 27 -16.97 2.67 0.85
C ALA A 27 -16.10 3.92 0.63
N GLY A 28 -15.62 4.15 -0.59
CA GLY A 28 -14.75 5.26 -0.93
C GLY A 28 -13.29 5.08 -0.48
N ASN A 29 -12.44 6.01 -0.91
CA ASN A 29 -10.99 5.89 -0.79
C ASN A 29 -10.46 5.87 0.66
N PRO A 30 -10.93 6.70 1.60
CA PRO A 30 -10.43 6.66 2.97
C PRO A 30 -10.71 5.34 3.69
N ILE A 31 -11.90 4.76 3.50
CA ILE A 31 -12.30 3.53 4.19
C ILE A 31 -11.56 2.32 3.60
N GLN A 32 -11.48 2.21 2.27
CA GLN A 32 -10.72 1.10 1.66
C GLN A 32 -9.24 1.14 2.06
N ALA A 33 -8.63 2.33 2.13
CA ALA A 33 -7.24 2.50 2.53
C ALA A 33 -7.00 2.10 3.99
N TYR A 34 -7.96 2.42 4.87
CA TYR A 34 -7.90 2.00 6.27
C TYR A 34 -8.01 0.49 6.40
N LEU A 35 -8.97 -0.15 5.72
CA LEU A 35 -9.10 -1.61 5.74
C LEU A 35 -7.86 -2.30 5.15
N PHE A 36 -7.32 -1.77 4.07
CA PHE A 36 -6.06 -2.23 3.47
C PHE A 36 -4.90 -2.16 4.47
N ALA A 37 -4.78 -1.08 5.23
CA ALA A 37 -3.73 -0.96 6.24
C ALA A 37 -3.89 -2.00 7.37
N LEU A 38 -5.12 -2.30 7.78
CA LEU A 38 -5.38 -3.27 8.85
C LEU A 38 -5.04 -4.72 8.45
N THR A 39 -5.18 -5.10 7.17
CA THR A 39 -4.84 -6.47 6.73
C THR A 39 -3.35 -6.79 6.80
N HIS A 40 -2.51 -5.78 7.01
CA HIS A 40 -1.06 -5.93 7.16
C HIS A 40 -0.60 -6.07 8.62
N LEU A 41 -1.53 -6.02 9.59
CA LEU A 41 -1.20 -6.23 10.99
C LEU A 41 -0.98 -7.71 11.29
N ASN A 42 0.13 -8.02 11.97
CA ASN A 42 0.33 -9.35 12.54
C ASN A 42 -0.34 -9.42 13.92
N THR A 43 -1.58 -9.88 13.96
CA THR A 43 -2.41 -9.92 15.17
C THR A 43 -2.18 -11.13 16.05
N THR A 44 -1.44 -12.14 15.58
CA THR A 44 -1.25 -13.41 16.31
C THR A 44 -0.02 -13.40 17.22
N ASN A 45 0.93 -12.50 17.01
CA ASN A 45 2.12 -12.37 17.85
C ASN A 45 2.31 -10.92 18.33
N PRO A 46 2.28 -10.65 19.64
CA PRO A 46 2.35 -9.29 20.20
C PRO A 46 3.61 -8.50 19.80
N VAL A 47 4.76 -9.15 19.64
CA VAL A 47 6.01 -8.48 19.26
C VAL A 47 5.95 -8.04 17.80
N TYR A 48 5.45 -8.92 16.92
CA TYR A 48 5.25 -8.57 15.50
C TYR A 48 4.10 -7.58 15.32
N LEU A 49 3.11 -7.57 16.21
CA LEU A 49 2.02 -6.58 16.19
C LEU A 49 2.60 -5.17 16.34
N VAL A 50 3.47 -4.92 17.31
CA VAL A 50 4.09 -3.59 17.49
C VAL A 50 4.84 -3.16 16.23
N ASN A 51 5.68 -4.05 15.67
CA ASN A 51 6.45 -3.74 14.47
C ASN A 51 5.57 -3.47 13.24
N THR A 52 4.54 -4.30 13.02
CA THR A 52 3.60 -4.09 11.90
C THR A 52 2.70 -2.88 12.11
N SER A 53 2.39 -2.53 13.37
CA SER A 53 1.64 -1.32 13.72
C SER A 53 2.39 -0.04 13.34
N LEU A 54 3.73 -0.03 13.44
CA LEU A 54 4.55 1.10 13.02
C LEU A 54 4.49 1.34 11.49
N LEU A 55 4.12 0.32 10.71
CA LEU A 55 3.95 0.42 9.27
C LEU A 55 2.51 0.78 8.85
N VAL A 56 1.55 0.78 9.76
CA VAL A 56 0.14 1.12 9.44
C VAL A 56 0.02 2.49 8.77
N PRO A 57 0.69 3.57 9.23
CA PRO A 57 0.61 4.86 8.54
C PRO A 57 1.09 4.78 7.09
N HIS A 58 2.16 4.03 6.84
CA HIS A 58 2.66 3.75 5.49
C HIS A 58 1.61 3.00 4.65
N TYR A 59 1.09 1.88 5.15
CA TYR A 59 0.08 1.10 4.43
C TYR A 59 -1.21 1.89 4.18
N PHE A 60 -1.58 2.80 5.08
CA PHE A 60 -2.71 3.69 4.87
C PHE A 60 -2.47 4.68 3.73
N LEU A 61 -1.30 5.32 3.69
CA LEU A 61 -0.97 6.30 2.66
C LEU A 61 -0.83 5.65 1.27
N ILE A 62 -0.13 4.52 1.16
CA ILE A 62 -0.09 3.77 -0.11
C ILE A 62 -1.50 3.30 -0.50
N GLY A 63 -2.31 2.96 0.51
CA GLY A 63 -3.74 2.73 0.44
C GLY A 63 -4.48 3.83 -0.34
N LEU A 64 -4.32 5.07 0.13
CA LEU A 64 -4.93 6.27 -0.45
C LEU A 64 -4.41 6.57 -1.86
N ILE A 65 -3.10 6.43 -2.09
CA ILE A 65 -2.44 6.68 -3.38
C ILE A 65 -3.00 5.74 -4.45
N LEU A 66 -3.02 4.44 -4.16
CA LEU A 66 -3.55 3.43 -5.08
C LEU A 66 -5.05 3.62 -5.32
N GLY A 67 -5.82 3.86 -4.25
CA GLY A 67 -7.25 4.18 -4.40
C GLY A 67 -7.48 5.41 -5.27
N LYS A 68 -6.66 6.46 -5.10
CA LYS A 68 -6.75 7.69 -5.91
C LYS A 68 -6.32 7.46 -7.35
N THR A 69 -5.32 6.61 -7.57
CA THR A 69 -4.89 6.18 -8.89
C THR A 69 -6.01 5.43 -9.61
N ALA A 70 -6.69 4.52 -8.92
CA ALA A 70 -7.84 3.79 -9.46
C ALA A 70 -9.00 4.73 -9.80
N GLU A 71 -9.31 5.72 -8.96
CA GLU A 71 -10.35 6.72 -9.25
C GLU A 71 -10.03 7.58 -10.47
N ASN A 72 -8.78 8.02 -10.61
CA ASN A 72 -8.39 8.98 -11.65
C ASN A 72 -8.06 8.31 -13.00
N HIS A 73 -7.49 7.10 -12.96
CA HIS A 73 -6.93 6.43 -14.14
C HIS A 73 -7.50 5.02 -14.37
N GLY A 74 -8.19 4.45 -13.39
CA GLY A 74 -8.76 3.11 -13.46
C GLY A 74 -7.91 2.03 -12.78
N LEU A 75 -8.54 0.88 -12.52
CA LEU A 75 -7.97 -0.24 -11.77
C LEU A 75 -6.64 -0.75 -12.36
N PHE A 76 -6.50 -0.76 -13.69
CA PHE A 76 -5.30 -1.26 -14.37
C PHE A 76 -4.04 -0.47 -13.97
N TYR A 77 -4.12 0.86 -13.90
CA TYR A 77 -2.97 1.69 -13.50
C TYR A 77 -2.63 1.52 -12.02
N SER A 78 -3.64 1.33 -11.18
CA SER A 78 -3.44 1.00 -9.76
C SER A 78 -2.71 -0.33 -9.59
N ILE A 79 -3.08 -1.36 -10.36
CA ILE A 79 -2.39 -2.65 -10.43
C ILE A 79 -0.93 -2.49 -10.83
N ILE A 80 -0.64 -1.76 -11.92
CA ILE A 80 0.74 -1.53 -12.36
C ILE A 80 1.54 -0.85 -11.26
N PHE A 81 0.98 0.19 -10.64
CA PHE A 81 1.65 0.92 -9.57
C PHE A 81 1.94 0.00 -8.37
N HIS A 82 0.97 -0.78 -7.92
CA HIS A 82 1.13 -1.68 -6.78
C HIS A 82 2.17 -2.78 -7.07
N VAL A 83 2.07 -3.42 -8.23
CA VAL A 83 3.06 -4.42 -8.68
C VAL A 83 4.46 -3.80 -8.75
N GLY A 84 4.59 -2.61 -9.34
CA GLY A 84 5.86 -1.89 -9.42
C GLY A 84 6.44 -1.57 -8.05
N TYR A 85 5.61 -1.07 -7.13
CA TYR A 85 5.98 -0.80 -5.74
C TYR A 85 6.52 -2.05 -5.05
N ASN A 86 5.83 -3.17 -5.20
CA ASN A 86 6.21 -4.46 -4.65
C ASN A 86 7.54 -4.98 -5.21
N ILE A 87 7.74 -4.91 -6.52
CA ILE A 87 9.00 -5.31 -7.17
C ILE A 87 10.16 -4.46 -6.66
N VAL A 88 10.00 -3.14 -6.61
CA VAL A 88 11.03 -2.22 -6.11
C VAL A 88 11.36 -2.54 -4.66
N SER A 89 10.35 -2.74 -3.81
CA SER A 89 10.54 -3.11 -2.40
C SER A 89 11.36 -4.40 -2.25
N GLN A 90 11.07 -5.43 -3.07
CA GLN A 90 11.81 -6.69 -3.07
C GLN A 90 13.26 -6.56 -3.57
N LEU A 91 13.52 -5.68 -4.54
CA LEU A 91 14.86 -5.48 -5.11
C LEU A 91 15.77 -4.67 -4.19
N PHE A 92 15.24 -3.65 -3.52
CA PHE A 92 16.04 -2.73 -2.70
C PHE A 92 16.13 -3.13 -1.22
N TYR A 93 15.31 -4.08 -0.77
CA TYR A 93 15.32 -4.68 0.57
C TYR A 93 15.66 -3.66 1.67
N LEU A 94 14.73 -2.75 1.93
CA LEU A 94 14.92 -1.68 2.91
C LEU A 94 15.03 -2.27 4.33
N ASN A 95 16.10 -1.92 5.03
CA ASN A 95 16.27 -2.31 6.43
C ASN A 95 15.14 -1.73 7.28
N PHE A 96 14.51 -2.58 8.10
CA PHE A 96 13.45 -2.19 9.03
C PHE A 96 14.02 -1.34 10.17
N THR A 97 14.10 -0.03 9.92
CA THR A 97 14.61 0.98 10.85
C THR A 97 13.61 2.12 10.94
N LEU A 98 13.53 2.78 12.10
CA LEU A 98 12.63 3.93 12.28
C LEU A 98 12.88 5.02 11.23
N GLN A 99 14.15 5.28 10.89
CA GLN A 99 14.53 6.27 9.90
C GLN A 99 13.98 5.92 8.50
N ALA A 100 14.10 4.66 8.07
CA ALA A 100 13.55 4.23 6.78
C ALA A 100 12.03 4.35 6.73
N ILE A 101 11.33 3.98 7.81
CA ILE A 101 9.87 4.10 7.93
C ILE A 101 9.43 5.57 7.83
N LEU A 102 10.14 6.47 8.52
CA LEU A 102 9.84 7.91 8.48
C LEU A 102 10.05 8.50 7.09
N TYR A 103 11.13 8.13 6.39
CA TYR A 103 11.36 8.58 5.02
C TYR A 103 10.30 8.08 4.05
N LEU A 104 9.90 6.82 4.18
CA LEU A 104 8.82 6.23 3.39
C LEU A 104 7.50 6.99 3.62
N PHE A 105 7.13 7.18 4.88
CA PHE A 105 5.93 7.93 5.25
C PHE A 105 5.92 9.37 4.70
N ILE A 106 7.04 10.09 4.82
CA ILE A 106 7.15 11.47 4.30
C ILE A 106 6.99 11.48 2.78
N ALA A 107 7.66 10.58 2.06
CA ALA A 107 7.58 10.50 0.60
C ALA A 107 6.13 10.26 0.13
N GLU A 108 5.43 9.35 0.80
CA GLU A 108 4.04 9.03 0.49
C GLU A 108 3.07 10.14 0.90
N ALA A 109 3.34 10.84 2.00
CA ALA A 109 2.54 11.99 2.41
C ALA A 109 2.66 13.12 1.37
N VAL A 110 3.87 13.39 0.88
CA VAL A 110 4.10 14.36 -0.21
C VAL A 110 3.38 13.94 -1.48
N LEU A 111 3.45 12.67 -1.87
CA LEU A 111 2.74 12.14 -3.03
C LEU A 111 1.22 12.25 -2.86
N CYS A 112 0.68 11.92 -1.69
CA CYS A 112 -0.72 12.13 -1.34
C CYS A 112 -1.11 13.60 -1.51
N VAL A 113 -0.37 14.54 -0.91
CA VAL A 113 -0.68 15.97 -1.05
C VAL A 113 -0.71 16.37 -2.53
N PHE A 114 0.28 15.93 -3.32
CA PHE A 114 0.30 16.22 -4.75
C PHE A 114 -0.95 15.69 -5.46
N MET A 115 -1.31 14.42 -5.25
CA MET A 115 -2.44 13.78 -5.94
C MET A 115 -3.82 14.29 -5.52
N PHE A 116 -3.97 14.76 -4.29
CA PHE A 116 -5.25 15.21 -3.75
C PHE A 116 -5.46 16.73 -3.86
N VAL A 117 -4.38 17.52 -3.88
CA VAL A 117 -4.45 18.99 -3.97
C VAL A 117 -4.34 19.49 -5.41
N LYS A 118 -3.46 18.91 -6.24
CA LYS A 118 -3.39 19.28 -7.65
C LYS A 118 -4.41 18.46 -8.44
N ARG A 119 -5.54 19.10 -8.78
CA ARG A 119 -6.49 18.63 -9.79
C ARG A 119 -6.08 19.11 -11.17
#